data_AF-T0N941-F1
#
_entry.id   AF-T0N941-F1
#
_cell.length_a   1.000
_cell.length_b   1.000
_cell.length_c   1.000
_cell.angle_alpha   90.00
_cell.angle_beta   90.00
_cell.angle_gamma   90.00
#
_symmetry.space_group_name_H-M   'P 1'
#
loop_
_entity.id
_entity.type
_entity.pdbx_description
1 polymer ?
#
loop_
_entity_poly.entity_id
_entity_poly.type
_entity_poly.pdbx_seq_one_letter_code
_entity_poly.pdbx_strand_id
1 'polypeptide(L)'
;MISANDLQHLNGSDVRYGQRFGYPTYLKFDQRGKELLLATSSELYAINPYNITEILFKINLGNTADGVSATMYSNSTGILYVATYGSQAIFLYNGTTGRYIGSMRQTDNYKTVTAIIQLNNQRMMASVGNRLILENIQPSNLTPNFAALE
;
A
#
# COMPACT_ATOMS: atom_id res chain seq x y z
N MET A 1 -25.39 2.45 0.56
CA MET A 1 -26.22 1.38 -0.05
C MET A 1 -26.39 1.79 -1.50
N ILE A 2 -25.76 1.09 -2.45
CA ILE A 2 -26.02 1.32 -3.88
C ILE A 2 -27.46 0.86 -4.11
N SER A 3 -28.30 1.72 -4.70
CA SER A 3 -29.69 1.34 -4.93
C SER A 3 -29.77 0.38 -6.11
N ALA A 4 -30.75 -0.52 -6.11
CA ALA A 4 -30.97 -1.44 -7.23
C ALA A 4 -31.25 -0.71 -8.57
N ASN A 5 -31.56 0.59 -8.53
CA ASN A 5 -31.76 1.41 -9.72
C ASN A 5 -30.44 1.88 -10.34
N ASP A 6 -29.33 1.89 -9.60
CA ASP A 6 -28.00 2.26 -10.13
C ASP A 6 -27.34 1.10 -10.91
N LEU A 7 -27.94 -0.09 -10.89
CA LEU A 7 -27.46 -1.31 -11.54
C LEU A 7 -28.23 -1.65 -12.84
N GLN A 8 -29.23 -0.86 -13.22
CA GLN A 8 -30.13 -1.14 -14.36
C GLN A 8 -29.51 -0.86 -15.75
N HIS A 9 -28.21 -0.54 -15.83
CA HIS A 9 -27.49 -0.36 -17.11
C HIS A 9 -26.33 -1.33 -17.32
N LEU A 10 -26.35 -2.51 -16.70
CA LEU A 10 -25.38 -3.58 -17.00
C LEU A 10 -25.74 -4.36 -18.28
N ASN A 11 -26.01 -3.62 -19.36
CA ASN A 11 -25.96 -4.16 -20.73
C ASN A 11 -24.62 -3.77 -21.35
N GLY A 12 -23.53 -4.39 -20.88
CA GLY A 12 -22.24 -4.40 -21.58
C GLY A 12 -21.54 -3.05 -21.80
N SER A 13 -21.97 -1.96 -21.15
CA SER A 13 -21.30 -0.67 -21.23
C SER A 13 -20.40 -0.46 -20.01
N ASP A 14 -19.10 -0.23 -20.27
CA ASP A 14 -18.13 0.19 -19.26
C ASP A 14 -18.69 1.31 -18.39
N VAL A 15 -18.90 1.04 -17.10
CA VAL A 15 -19.27 2.09 -16.14
C VAL A 15 -18.00 2.81 -15.72
N ARG A 16 -17.81 4.03 -16.25
CA ARG A 16 -16.65 4.88 -15.94
C ARG A 16 -17.02 5.86 -14.83
N TYR A 17 -16.38 5.71 -13.68
CA TYR A 17 -16.53 6.66 -12.57
C TYR A 17 -15.49 7.79 -12.69
N GLY A 18 -15.92 9.02 -12.43
CA GLY A 18 -15.29 10.28 -12.90
C GLY A 18 -13.96 10.70 -12.27
N GLN A 19 -13.30 9.87 -11.45
CA GLN A 19 -11.99 10.20 -10.91
C GLN A 19 -10.88 9.68 -11.83
N ARG A 20 -10.10 10.60 -12.42
CA ARG A 20 -8.91 10.24 -13.19
C ARG A 20 -7.71 10.13 -12.27
N PHE A 21 -7.19 8.93 -12.14
CA PHE A 21 -5.88 8.67 -11.55
C PHE A 21 -4.80 8.81 -12.64
N GLY A 22 -3.54 8.98 -12.22
CA GLY A 22 -2.41 8.65 -13.11
C GLY A 22 -2.46 7.16 -13.51
N TYR A 23 -1.57 6.72 -14.40
CA TYR A 23 -1.53 5.32 -14.84
C TYR A 23 -1.45 4.36 -13.64
N PRO A 24 -2.51 3.57 -13.36
CA PRO A 24 -2.50 2.68 -12.22
C PRO A 24 -1.54 1.51 -12.47
N THR A 25 -0.68 1.23 -11.50
CA THR A 25 0.29 0.12 -11.53
C THR A 25 0.00 -0.94 -10.48
N TYR A 26 -0.88 -0.63 -9.53
CA TYR A 26 -1.26 -1.52 -8.43
C TYR A 26 -2.73 -1.35 -8.08
N LEU A 27 -3.42 -2.47 -7.86
CA LEU A 27 -4.80 -2.47 -7.37
C LEU A 27 -5.05 -3.69 -6.49
N LYS A 28 -5.40 -3.48 -5.22
CA LYS A 28 -5.67 -4.57 -4.28
C LYS A 28 -6.55 -4.09 -3.12
N PHE A 29 -7.39 -4.97 -2.58
CA PHE A 29 -7.95 -4.72 -1.26
C PHE A 29 -6.86 -4.79 -0.16
N ASP A 30 -7.00 -3.98 0.86
CA ASP A 30 -6.27 -4.19 2.11
C ASP A 30 -6.65 -5.53 2.75
N GLN A 31 -5.83 -6.03 3.68
CA GLN A 31 -6.06 -7.32 4.35
C GLN A 31 -7.39 -7.39 5.12
N ARG A 32 -8.01 -6.25 5.41
CA ARG A 32 -9.29 -6.15 6.11
C ARG A 32 -10.49 -6.13 5.17
N GLY A 33 -10.27 -5.93 3.87
CA GLY A 33 -11.32 -5.69 2.88
C GLY A 33 -12.06 -4.36 3.06
N LYS A 34 -11.49 -3.43 3.84
CA LYS A 34 -12.12 -2.13 4.15
C LYS A 34 -11.73 -1.04 3.17
N GLU A 35 -10.59 -1.19 2.52
CA GLU A 35 -10.00 -0.18 1.66
C GLU A 35 -9.56 -0.82 0.35
N LEU A 36 -9.81 -0.13 -0.77
CA LEU A 36 -9.21 -0.46 -2.05
C LEU A 36 -7.94 0.39 -2.19
N LEU A 37 -6.79 -0.28 -2.22
CA LEU A 37 -5.49 0.32 -2.44
C LEU A 37 -5.22 0.39 -3.95
N LEU A 38 -5.08 1.60 -4.46
CA LEU A 38 -4.71 1.88 -5.86
C LEU A 38 -3.40 2.66 -5.86
N ALA A 39 -2.40 2.22 -6.61
CA ALA A 39 -1.17 2.99 -6.77
C ALA A 39 -0.91 3.37 -8.23
N THR A 40 -0.22 4.50 -8.38
CA THR A 40 0.42 4.98 -9.61
C THR A 40 1.94 4.95 -9.41
N SER A 41 2.69 5.51 -10.36
CA SER A 41 4.15 5.68 -10.20
C SER A 41 4.56 6.66 -9.09
N SER A 42 3.68 7.55 -8.65
CA SER A 42 4.01 8.57 -7.65
C SER A 42 3.12 8.56 -6.41
N GLU A 43 1.97 7.89 -6.45
CA GLU A 43 0.94 8.03 -5.43
C GLU A 43 0.31 6.68 -5.10
N LEU A 44 0.02 6.45 -3.81
CA LEU A 44 -0.82 5.36 -3.33
C LEU A 44 -2.07 5.96 -2.68
N TYR A 45 -3.24 5.51 -3.12
CA TYR A 45 -4.55 5.92 -2.64
C TYR A 45 -5.19 4.78 -1.86
N ALA A 46 -5.77 5.10 -0.70
CA ALA A 46 -6.77 4.26 -0.08
C ALA A 46 -8.15 4.82 -0.41
N ILE A 47 -8.99 3.98 -1.02
CA ILE A 47 -10.28 4.36 -1.57
C ILE A 47 -11.37 3.58 -0.81
N ASN A 48 -12.49 4.24 -0.51
CA ASN A 48 -13.66 3.53 0.01
C ASN A 48 -14.21 2.60 -1.09
N PRO A 49 -14.20 1.27 -0.90
CA PRO A 49 -14.63 0.33 -1.95
C PRO A 49 -16.14 0.41 -2.24
N TYR A 50 -16.93 0.99 -1.34
CA TYR A 50 -18.38 1.17 -1.51
C TYR A 50 -18.75 2.54 -2.10
N ASN A 51 -17.80 3.47 -2.14
CA ASN A 51 -17.93 4.79 -2.75
C ASN A 51 -16.59 5.19 -3.36
N ILE A 52 -16.33 4.75 -4.59
CA ILE A 52 -15.01 4.85 -5.21
C ILE A 52 -14.60 6.28 -5.62
N THR A 53 -15.44 7.27 -5.34
CA THR A 53 -15.09 8.71 -5.45
C THR A 53 -14.52 9.27 -4.15
N GLU A 54 -14.63 8.52 -3.05
CA GLU A 54 -14.13 8.90 -1.72
C GLU A 54 -12.71 8.35 -1.51
N ILE A 55 -11.74 9.25 -1.58
CA ILE A 55 -10.35 8.98 -1.19
C ILE A 55 -10.23 9.16 0.33
N LEU A 56 -9.88 8.09 1.03
CA LEU A 56 -9.72 8.07 2.49
C LEU A 56 -8.40 8.73 2.90
N PHE A 57 -7.32 8.37 2.20
CA PHE A 57 -6.03 9.05 2.32
C PHE A 57 -5.19 8.82 1.06
N LYS A 58 -4.12 9.61 0.95
CA LYS A 58 -3.14 9.56 -0.13
C LYS A 58 -1.73 9.58 0.45
N ILE A 59 -0.86 8.77 -0.13
CA ILE A 59 0.56 8.69 0.16
C ILE A 59 1.33 9.15 -1.08
N ASN A 60 2.26 10.09 -0.90
CA ASN A 60 3.25 10.42 -1.92
C ASN A 60 4.41 9.44 -1.80
N LEU A 61 4.66 8.66 -2.85
CA LEU A 61 5.70 7.63 -2.87
C LEU A 61 7.07 8.17 -3.28
N GLY A 62 7.15 9.44 -3.67
CA GLY A 62 8.22 9.92 -4.54
C GLY A 62 8.10 9.31 -5.94
N ASN A 63 8.85 9.82 -6.92
CA ASN A 63 8.81 9.27 -8.27
C ASN A 63 9.46 7.87 -8.29
N THR A 64 8.66 6.85 -7.97
CA THR A 64 9.03 5.44 -8.10
C THR A 64 8.62 5.04 -9.50
N ALA A 65 9.54 5.06 -10.47
CA ALA A 65 9.23 4.89 -11.89
C ALA A 65 8.22 3.75 -12.19
N ASP A 66 8.24 2.67 -11.39
CA ASP A 66 7.36 1.51 -11.55
C ASP A 66 6.30 1.33 -10.43
N GLY A 67 6.20 2.24 -9.46
CA GLY A 67 5.14 2.27 -8.44
C GLY A 67 5.29 1.26 -7.30
N VAL A 68 4.15 0.81 -6.76
CA VAL A 68 4.06 -0.12 -5.62
C VAL A 68 4.18 -1.58 -6.09
N SER A 69 5.08 -2.34 -5.45
CA SER A 69 5.28 -3.76 -5.72
C SER A 69 4.51 -4.66 -4.75
N ALA A 70 4.38 -4.24 -3.48
CA ALA A 70 3.62 -4.98 -2.48
C ALA A 70 3.10 -4.07 -1.37
N THR A 71 1.94 -4.44 -0.80
CA THR A 71 1.39 -3.80 0.38
C THR A 71 0.96 -4.82 1.42
N MET A 72 1.06 -4.43 2.69
CA MET A 72 0.49 -5.16 3.81
C MET A 72 -0.01 -4.22 4.89
N TYR A 73 -1.27 -4.34 5.28
CA TYR A 73 -1.82 -3.77 6.50
C TYR A 73 -1.66 -4.76 7.66
N SER A 74 -1.10 -4.29 8.77
CA SER A 74 -1.00 -5.06 10.01
C SER A 74 -2.13 -4.69 10.96
N ASN A 75 -3.04 -5.64 11.23
CA ASN A 75 -4.14 -5.44 12.17
C ASN A 75 -3.67 -5.24 13.62
N SER A 76 -2.51 -5.78 13.98
CA SER A 76 -1.96 -5.67 15.35
C SER A 76 -1.34 -4.31 15.62
N THR A 77 -0.85 -3.61 14.60
CA THR A 77 -0.09 -2.35 14.76
C THR A 77 -0.77 -1.15 14.09
N GLY A 78 -1.75 -1.36 13.22
CA GLY A 78 -2.37 -0.30 12.43
C GLY A 78 -1.46 0.31 11.37
N ILE A 79 -0.36 -0.35 11.03
CA ILE A 79 0.64 0.11 10.08
C ILE A 79 0.37 -0.48 8.70
N LEU A 80 0.48 0.36 7.67
CA LEU A 80 0.54 -0.01 6.28
C LEU A 80 2.01 -0.08 5.83
N TYR A 81 2.46 -1.28 5.48
CA TYR A 81 3.76 -1.58 4.90
C TYR A 81 3.64 -1.47 3.38
N VAL A 82 4.53 -0.69 2.77
CA VAL A 82 4.54 -0.43 1.34
C VAL A 82 5.94 -0.68 0.81
N ALA A 83 6.05 -1.63 -0.12
CA ALA A 83 7.22 -1.79 -0.94
C ALA A 83 6.98 -1.16 -2.31
N THR A 84 8.01 -0.51 -2.82
CA THR A 84 8.02 0.07 -4.17
C THR A 84 9.11 -0.58 -5.00
N TYR A 85 8.91 -0.62 -6.31
CA TYR A 85 9.90 -1.15 -7.24
C TYR A 85 11.21 -0.34 -7.17
N GLY A 86 12.34 -1.06 -7.20
CA GLY A 86 13.68 -0.46 -7.14
C GLY A 86 14.09 0.05 -5.75
N SER A 87 13.17 0.09 -4.78
CA SER A 87 13.50 0.44 -3.39
C SER A 87 14.13 -0.73 -2.65
N GLN A 88 15.15 -0.42 -1.86
CA GLN A 88 15.77 -1.34 -0.90
C GLN A 88 15.12 -1.25 0.49
N ALA A 89 13.94 -0.63 0.59
CA ALA A 89 13.25 -0.43 1.86
C ALA A 89 11.76 -0.74 1.74
N ILE A 90 11.21 -1.24 2.84
CA ILE A 90 9.78 -1.26 3.08
C ILE A 90 9.46 0.02 3.84
N PHE A 91 8.59 0.85 3.29
CA PHE A 91 8.13 2.08 3.92
C PHE A 91 6.91 1.79 4.79
N LEU A 92 6.83 2.44 5.95
CA LEU A 92 5.77 2.26 6.92
C LEU A 92 4.97 3.55 6.99
N TYR A 93 3.67 3.40 6.84
CA TYR A 93 2.72 4.49 6.95
C TYR A 93 1.68 4.13 8.01
N ASN A 94 1.14 5.14 8.69
CA ASN A 94 -0.04 4.96 9.51
C ASN A 94 -1.19 4.58 8.59
N GLY A 95 -1.76 3.39 8.77
CA GLY A 95 -2.74 2.83 7.85
C GLY A 95 -4.14 3.42 7.96
N THR A 96 -4.33 4.52 8.70
CA THR A 96 -5.58 5.29 8.76
C THR A 96 -5.40 6.69 8.18
N THR A 97 -4.21 7.27 8.33
CA THR A 97 -3.94 8.66 7.92
C THR A 97 -3.01 8.77 6.70
N GLY A 98 -2.33 7.68 6.32
CA GLY A 98 -1.29 7.70 5.29
C GLY A 98 0.00 8.42 5.73
N ARG A 99 0.12 8.87 6.98
CA ARG A 99 1.33 9.56 7.45
C ARG A 99 2.53 8.61 7.52
N TYR A 100 3.66 9.01 6.97
CA TYR A 100 4.91 8.26 7.05
C TYR A 100 5.38 8.10 8.52
N ILE A 101 5.76 6.87 8.89
CA ILE A 101 6.25 6.50 10.22
C ILE A 101 7.75 6.24 10.19
N GLY A 102 8.24 5.59 9.13
CA GLY A 102 9.64 5.18 9.02
C GLY A 102 9.82 4.12 7.94
N SER A 103 10.99 3.49 7.92
CA SER A 103 11.29 2.44 6.95
C SER A 103 12.12 1.32 7.58
N MET A 104 12.05 0.14 6.95
CA MET A 104 12.89 -1.01 7.23
C MET A 104 13.76 -1.27 6.01
N ARG A 105 15.07 -1.07 6.16
CA ARG A 105 16.04 -1.28 5.08
C ARG A 105 16.31 -2.77 4.92
N GLN A 106 16.17 -3.26 3.69
CA GLN A 106 16.57 -4.60 3.31
C GLN A 106 18.08 -4.59 3.01
N THR A 107 18.80 -5.59 3.50
CA THR A 107 20.26 -5.69 3.38
C THR A 107 20.74 -6.13 1.99
N ASP A 108 19.82 -6.59 1.13
CA ASP A 108 20.15 -7.13 -0.17
C ASP A 108 20.10 -6.06 -1.26
N ASN A 109 21.28 -5.79 -1.84
CA ASN A 109 21.50 -4.84 -2.93
C ASN A 109 20.44 -4.99 -4.06
N TYR A 110 19.61 -3.95 -4.21
CA TYR A 110 18.68 -3.69 -5.33
C TYR A 110 17.59 -4.72 -5.63
N LYS A 111 17.29 -5.63 -4.70
CA LYS A 111 16.20 -6.58 -4.93
C LYS A 111 14.87 -6.00 -4.45
N THR A 112 13.94 -5.84 -5.39
CA THR A 112 12.55 -5.44 -5.11
C THR A 112 11.87 -6.45 -4.19
N VAL A 113 11.18 -5.95 -3.17
CA VAL A 113 10.26 -6.74 -2.36
C VAL A 113 8.99 -6.97 -3.18
N THR A 114 8.66 -8.23 -3.49
CA THR A 114 7.54 -8.57 -4.40
C THR A 114 6.29 -9.04 -3.67
N ALA A 115 6.42 -9.48 -2.41
CA ALA A 115 5.30 -9.83 -1.55
C ALA A 115 5.67 -9.53 -0.10
N ILE A 116 4.66 -9.14 0.66
CA ILE A 116 4.74 -8.95 2.10
C ILE A 116 3.51 -9.62 2.71
N ILE A 117 3.73 -10.50 3.68
CA ILE A 117 2.66 -11.17 4.42
C ILE A 117 2.92 -11.08 5.92
N GLN A 118 1.83 -10.94 6.69
CA GLN A 118 1.89 -11.02 8.14
C GLN A 118 1.79 -12.49 8.51
N LEU A 119 2.74 -12.98 9.31
CA LEU A 119 2.69 -14.36 9.82
C LEU A 119 1.97 -14.41 11.17
N ASN A 120 2.24 -13.43 12.03
CA ASN A 120 1.59 -13.26 13.32
C ASN A 120 1.72 -11.80 13.79
N ASN A 121 1.27 -11.50 15.00
CA ASN A 121 1.22 -10.15 15.54
C ASN A 121 2.58 -9.42 15.62
N GLN A 122 3.70 -10.15 15.51
CA GLN A 122 5.04 -9.60 15.68
C GLN A 122 6.00 -9.94 14.52
N ARG A 123 5.56 -10.75 13.54
CA ARG A 123 6.42 -11.24 12.46
C ARG A 123 5.76 -11.09 11.11
N MET A 124 6.58 -10.68 10.15
CA MET A 124 6.23 -10.66 8.73
C MET A 124 7.22 -11.50 7.94
N MET A 125 6.79 -11.92 6.75
CA MET A 125 7.64 -12.50 5.74
C MET A 125 7.58 -11.64 4.48
N ALA A 126 8.73 -11.38 3.88
CA ALA A 126 8.86 -10.67 2.62
C ALA A 126 9.61 -11.55 1.61
N SER A 127 9.16 -11.55 0.35
CA SER A 127 9.93 -12.12 -0.75
C SER A 127 10.79 -11.04 -1.39
N VAL A 128 12.10 -11.29 -1.46
CA VAL A 128 13.12 -10.35 -1.96
C VAL A 128 13.98 -11.08 -2.99
N GLY A 129 13.70 -10.83 -4.27
CA GLY A 129 14.25 -11.62 -5.39
C GLY A 129 14.01 -13.12 -5.19
N ASN A 130 15.08 -13.90 -5.03
CA ASN A 130 15.04 -15.36 -4.83
C ASN A 130 15.12 -15.78 -3.35
N ARG A 131 14.82 -14.88 -2.41
CA ARG A 131 14.87 -15.13 -0.96
C ARG A 131 13.54 -14.85 -0.29
N LEU A 132 13.29 -15.55 0.80
CA LEU A 132 12.26 -15.22 1.77
C LEU A 132 12.95 -14.71 3.04
N ILE A 133 12.58 -13.53 3.49
CA ILE A 133 13.14 -12.88 4.67
C ILE A 133 12.03 -12.84 5.72
N LEU A 134 12.33 -13.31 6.93
CA LEU A 134 11.44 -13.15 8.09
C LEU A 134 11.93 -11.97 8.91
N GLU A 135 11.07 -10.98 9.07
CA GLU A 135 11.37 -9.77 9.82
C GLU A 135 10.47 -9.65 11.06
N ASN A 136 11.06 -9.13 12.14
CA ASN A 136 10.29 -8.75 13.32
C ASN A 136 9.68 -7.36 13.09
N ILE A 137 8.37 -7.26 13.30
CA ILE A 137 7.58 -6.04 13.14
C ILE A 137 7.71 -5.11 14.37
N GLN A 138 8.88 -5.10 15.02
CA GLN A 138 9.08 -4.31 16.23
C GLN A 138 9.49 -2.87 15.85
N PRO A 139 8.89 -1.84 16.47
CA PRO A 139 9.23 -0.44 16.21
C PRO A 139 10.72 -0.09 16.39
N SER A 140 11.46 -0.87 17.19
CA SER A 140 12.90 -0.72 17.40
C SER A 140 13.75 -0.97 16.15
N ASN A 141 13.20 -1.65 15.15
CA ASN A 141 13.89 -1.95 13.88
C ASN A 141 13.65 -0.88 12.81
N LEU A 142 12.89 0.17 13.14
CA LEU A 142 12.63 1.27 12.23
C LEU A 142 13.82 2.21 12.23
N THR A 143 14.35 2.53 11.05
CA THR A 143 15.23 3.70 10.94
C THR A 143 14.37 4.95 11.14
N PRO A 144 14.59 5.75 12.21
CA PRO A 144 13.78 6.93 12.49
C PRO A 144 13.89 7.94 11.35
N ASN A 145 12.79 8.64 11.06
CA ASN A 145 12.82 9.77 10.15
C ASN A 145 13.32 11.03 10.89
N PHE A 146 14.56 11.47 10.63
CA PHE A 146 15.04 12.76 11.12
C PHE A 146 14.51 13.96 10.30
N ALA A 147 13.78 13.73 9.20
CA ALA A 147 13.24 14.79 8.33
C ALA A 147 11.79 15.21 8.64
N ALA A 148 11.25 14.85 9.81
CA ALA A 148 9.90 15.26 10.26
C ALA A 148 9.93 16.14 11.53
N LEU A 149 11.08 16.75 11.84
CA LEU A 149 11.27 17.76 12.89
C LEU A 149 11.57 19.12 12.25
N GLU A 150 10.75 19.57 11.31
CA GLU A 150 10.67 20.98 10.89
C GLU A 150 9.21 21.36 10.61
#